data_AF-A0A843TTP9-F1
#
_entry.id   AF-A0A843TTP9-F1
#
_cell.length_a   1.000
_cell.length_b   1.000
_cell.length_c   1.000
_cell.angle_alpha   90.00
_cell.angle_beta   90.00
_cell.angle_gamma   90.00
#
_symmetry.space_group_name_H-M   'P 1'
#
loop_
_entity.id
_entity.type
_entity.pdbx_description
1 polymer ?
#
loop_
_entity_poly.entity_id
_entity_poly.type
_entity_poly.pdbx_seq_one_letter_code
_entity_poly.pdbx_strand_id
1 'polypeptide(L)'
;MREIEKIFRAIRCADEDKVTLATYMLQERADVWWASLLCTRFEDGAVDVAWDEFVRLFRAKFVPEHIQDRMEQEFLSLTQDSRIVVEYEARLAELSKYAPHIVADERRKAKKFVMGLKPSLRTRLVAFDHRTLDEALSAACRQEGEMEQYLEEKKASQKRPAVAFQRQDKKKAVYQTQQ
;
A
#
# COMPACT_ATOMS: atom_id res chain seq x y z
N MET A 1 -12.64 15.09 7.07
CA MET A 1 -13.18 14.58 5.78
C MET A 1 -13.49 13.09 5.83
N ARG A 2 -12.58 12.14 5.53
CA ARG A 2 -12.93 10.69 5.47
C ARG A 2 -13.73 10.16 6.68
N GLU A 3 -13.35 10.52 7.91
CA GLU A 3 -14.10 10.09 9.11
C GLU A 3 -15.45 10.80 9.28
N ILE A 4 -15.56 12.06 8.87
CA ILE A 4 -16.83 12.82 8.85
C ILE A 4 -17.81 12.18 7.85
N GLU A 5 -17.33 11.86 6.65
CA GLU A 5 -18.11 11.19 5.59
C GLU A 5 -18.61 9.79 6.05
N LYS A 6 -17.80 9.04 6.80
CA LYS A 6 -18.24 7.77 7.43
C LYS A 6 -19.36 7.99 8.43
N ILE A 7 -19.24 8.98 9.32
CA ILE A 7 -20.26 9.30 10.33
C ILE A 7 -21.58 9.70 9.64
N PHE A 8 -21.52 10.59 8.66
CA PHE A 8 -22.69 11.02 7.89
C PHE A 8 -23.39 9.87 7.18
N ARG A 9 -22.62 8.91 6.64
CA ARG A 9 -23.18 7.70 6.05
C ARG A 9 -23.86 6.80 7.08
N ALA A 10 -23.28 6.65 8.27
CA ALA A 10 -23.82 5.83 9.35
C ALA A 10 -25.14 6.41 9.92
N ILE A 11 -25.22 7.73 10.11
CA ILE A 11 -26.42 8.40 10.62
C ILE A 11 -27.45 8.74 9.54
N ARG A 12 -27.15 8.46 8.25
CA ARG A 12 -27.96 8.86 7.08
C ARG A 12 -28.26 10.37 7.04
N CYS A 13 -27.23 11.18 7.30
CA CYS A 13 -27.30 12.65 7.33
C CYS A 13 -27.84 13.23 6.01
N ALA A 14 -28.84 14.12 6.10
CA ALA A 14 -29.35 14.88 4.97
C ALA A 14 -28.28 15.86 4.45
N ASP A 15 -28.28 16.15 3.14
CA ASP A 15 -27.23 16.99 2.53
C ASP A 15 -27.20 18.42 3.09
N GLU A 16 -28.36 18.94 3.47
CA GLU A 16 -28.58 20.24 4.13
C GLU A 16 -27.83 20.33 5.48
N ASP A 17 -27.86 19.28 6.30
CA ASP A 17 -27.24 19.27 7.63
C ASP A 17 -25.70 19.05 7.60
N LYS A 18 -25.16 18.54 6.48
CA LYS A 18 -23.77 18.06 6.42
C LYS A 18 -22.73 19.13 6.71
N VAL A 19 -22.90 20.35 6.19
CA VAL A 19 -21.92 21.42 6.44
C VAL A 19 -21.98 21.86 7.89
N THR A 20 -23.17 22.13 8.43
CA THR A 20 -23.38 22.47 9.83
C THR A 20 -22.72 21.45 10.76
N LEU A 21 -23.04 20.16 10.62
CA LEU A 21 -22.45 19.10 11.44
C LEU A 21 -20.94 18.94 11.25
N ALA A 22 -20.42 19.10 10.03
CA ALA A 22 -18.98 19.01 9.79
C ALA A 22 -18.21 20.17 10.43
N THR A 23 -18.82 21.36 10.47
CA THR A 23 -18.22 22.56 11.07
C THR A 23 -18.11 22.45 12.59
N TYR A 24 -19.11 21.85 13.26
CA TYR A 24 -19.00 21.45 14.68
C TYR A 24 -17.89 20.42 14.95
N MET A 25 -17.43 19.67 13.94
CA MET A 25 -16.32 18.73 14.05
C MET A 25 -14.96 19.33 13.67
N LEU A 26 -14.90 20.61 13.26
CA LEU A 26 -13.64 21.29 13.01
C LEU A 26 -12.98 21.66 14.34
N GLN A 27 -11.65 21.68 14.33
CA GLN A 27 -10.84 21.98 15.52
C GLN A 27 -9.78 23.01 15.18
N GLU A 28 -9.45 23.85 16.16
CA GLU A 28 -8.33 24.81 16.12
C GLU A 28 -8.32 25.65 14.83
N ARG A 29 -7.25 25.52 14.04
CA ARG A 29 -7.02 26.26 12.79
C ARG A 29 -8.08 26.02 11.72
N ALA A 30 -8.78 24.88 11.74
CA ALA A 30 -9.84 24.58 10.78
C ALA A 30 -11.13 25.35 11.08
N ASP A 31 -11.50 25.43 12.36
CA ASP A 31 -12.67 26.18 12.84
C ASP A 31 -12.49 27.68 12.63
N VAL A 32 -11.36 28.24 13.09
CA VAL A 32 -11.02 29.67 12.91
C VAL A 32 -10.99 30.08 11.43
N TRP A 33 -10.48 29.20 10.55
CA TRP A 33 -10.53 29.46 9.10
C TRP A 33 -11.96 29.47 8.56
N TRP A 34 -12.81 28.54 8.99
CA TRP A 34 -14.18 28.44 8.49
C TRP A 34 -15.01 29.65 8.93
N ALA A 35 -14.94 30.03 10.21
CA ALA A 35 -15.59 31.24 10.72
C ALA A 35 -15.12 32.50 9.98
N SER A 36 -13.81 32.64 9.75
CA SER A 36 -13.26 33.74 8.96
C SER A 36 -13.72 33.74 7.51
N LEU A 37 -13.89 32.55 6.89
CA LEU A 37 -14.38 32.43 5.52
C LEU A 37 -15.85 32.82 5.40
N LEU A 38 -16.69 32.43 6.36
CA LEU A 38 -18.07 32.90 6.44
C LEU A 38 -18.12 34.43 6.47
N CYS A 39 -17.49 35.07 7.46
CA CYS A 39 -17.52 36.52 7.62
C CYS A 39 -16.93 37.34 6.45
N THR A 40 -16.12 36.74 5.57
CA THR A 40 -15.44 37.47 4.47
C THR A 40 -15.95 37.16 3.07
N ARG A 41 -16.62 36.01 2.87
CA ARG A 41 -17.09 35.54 1.55
C ARG A 41 -18.60 35.36 1.47
N PHE A 42 -19.26 35.21 2.61
CA PHE A 42 -20.69 34.93 2.71
C PHE A 42 -21.32 35.95 3.67
N GLU A 43 -21.63 37.14 3.13
CA GLU A 43 -22.30 38.22 3.87
C GLU A 43 -23.54 37.69 4.61
N ASP A 44 -23.72 38.13 5.86
CA ASP A 44 -24.79 37.74 6.77
C ASP A 44 -25.04 36.22 6.95
N GLY A 45 -23.96 35.46 7.12
CA GLY A 45 -23.92 34.30 8.02
C GLY A 45 -24.88 33.15 7.70
N ALA A 46 -24.35 32.13 7.00
CA ALA A 46 -25.07 30.97 6.46
C ALA A 46 -25.85 31.25 5.16
N VAL A 47 -25.09 31.56 4.11
CA VAL A 47 -25.45 31.04 2.77
C VAL A 47 -25.43 29.51 2.86
N ASP A 48 -26.41 28.84 2.23
CA ASP A 48 -26.46 27.38 2.07
C ASP A 48 -25.27 26.88 1.24
N VAL A 49 -24.12 26.72 1.88
CA VAL A 49 -22.94 26.12 1.25
C VAL A 49 -23.25 24.64 1.07
N ALA A 50 -23.46 24.23 -0.19
CA ALA A 50 -23.60 22.82 -0.53
C ALA A 50 -22.38 22.02 -0.05
N TRP A 51 -22.61 20.78 0.41
CA TRP A 51 -21.57 19.91 0.95
C TRP A 51 -20.32 19.81 0.05
N ASP A 52 -20.51 19.70 -1.26
CA ASP A 52 -19.41 19.60 -2.22
C ASP A 52 -18.56 20.88 -2.30
N GLU A 53 -19.16 22.06 -2.13
CA GLU A 53 -18.43 23.33 -2.08
C GLU A 53 -17.65 23.47 -0.77
N PHE A 54 -18.22 23.05 0.37
CA PHE A 54 -17.46 22.93 1.62
C PHE A 54 -16.26 21.99 1.47
N VAL A 55 -16.47 20.79 0.91
CA VAL A 55 -15.40 19.81 0.65
C VAL A 55 -14.32 20.40 -0.26
N ARG A 56 -14.70 21.12 -1.32
CA ARG A 56 -13.79 21.77 -2.26
C ARG A 56 -12.96 22.87 -1.59
N LEU A 57 -13.60 23.77 -0.85
CA LEU A 57 -12.95 24.87 -0.12
C LEU A 57 -12.01 24.33 0.98
N PHE A 58 -12.45 23.33 1.74
CA PHE A 58 -11.66 22.67 2.78
C PHE A 58 -10.41 22.01 2.18
N ARG A 59 -10.57 21.25 1.09
CA ARG A 59 -9.44 20.62 0.38
C ARG A 59 -8.47 21.68 -0.17
N ALA A 60 -8.97 22.75 -0.79
CA ALA A 60 -8.12 23.83 -1.29
C ALA A 60 -7.31 24.53 -0.17
N LYS A 61 -7.88 24.68 1.03
CA LYS A 61 -7.20 25.31 2.18
C LYS A 61 -6.18 24.39 2.86
N PHE A 62 -6.52 23.12 3.07
CA PHE A 62 -5.74 22.20 3.92
C PHE A 62 -4.98 21.12 3.16
N VAL A 63 -5.22 20.98 1.85
CA VAL A 63 -4.45 20.13 0.93
C VAL A 63 -4.00 20.98 -0.26
N PRO A 64 -2.98 21.86 -0.08
CA PRO A 64 -2.45 22.70 -1.16
C PRO A 64 -2.08 21.88 -2.40
N GLU A 65 -2.18 22.50 -3.58
CA GLU A 65 -1.87 21.88 -4.89
C GLU A 65 -0.51 21.17 -4.88
N HIS A 66 0.57 21.84 -4.45
CA HIS A 66 1.90 21.24 -4.34
C HIS A 66 1.98 19.99 -3.42
N ILE A 67 1.05 19.83 -2.46
CA ILE A 67 0.94 18.61 -1.65
C ILE A 67 0.22 17.51 -2.43
N GLN A 68 -0.80 17.85 -3.23
CA GLN A 68 -1.47 16.90 -4.12
C GLN A 68 -0.49 16.41 -5.19
N ASP A 69 0.22 17.31 -5.87
CA ASP A 69 1.26 17.00 -6.85
C ASP A 69 2.32 16.08 -6.26
N ARG A 70 2.82 16.39 -5.05
CA ARG A 70 3.82 15.55 -4.37
C ARG A 70 3.27 14.15 -4.04
N MET A 71 2.02 14.04 -3.64
CA MET A 71 1.39 12.75 -3.35
C MET A 71 1.09 11.94 -4.63
N GLU A 72 0.79 12.61 -5.74
CA GLU A 72 0.70 11.99 -7.06
C GLU A 72 2.07 11.51 -7.54
N GLN A 73 3.12 12.32 -7.44
CA GLN A 73 4.50 11.90 -7.75
C GLN A 73 4.94 10.73 -6.86
N GLU A 74 4.61 10.74 -5.57
CA GLU A 74 4.86 9.61 -4.67
C GLU A 74 4.11 8.36 -5.15
N PHE A 75 2.83 8.47 -5.54
CA PHE A 75 2.09 7.35 -6.13
C PHE A 75 2.73 6.83 -7.43
N LEU A 76 3.12 7.72 -8.35
CA LEU A 76 3.71 7.37 -9.64
C LEU A 76 5.04 6.62 -9.46
N SER A 77 5.89 7.11 -8.55
CA SER A 77 7.17 6.50 -8.18
C SER A 77 7.08 5.32 -7.22
N LEU A 78 5.91 5.06 -6.60
CA LEU A 78 5.75 4.03 -5.57
C LEU A 78 6.19 2.64 -6.03
N THR A 79 7.15 2.08 -5.30
CA THR A 79 7.68 0.72 -5.40
C THR A 79 7.58 -0.04 -4.07
N GLN A 80 7.69 -1.36 -4.13
CA GLN A 80 7.61 -2.24 -2.96
C GLN A 80 8.80 -2.08 -2.01
N ASP A 81 9.98 -1.70 -2.53
CA ASP A 81 11.21 -1.44 -1.78
C ASP A 81 11.62 -2.60 -0.84
N SER A 82 11.77 -2.32 0.46
CA SER A 82 12.02 -3.31 1.51
C SER A 82 10.74 -3.98 2.05
N ARG A 83 9.56 -3.38 1.84
CA ARG A 83 8.28 -3.80 2.41
C ARG A 83 7.85 -5.19 1.92
N ILE A 84 6.98 -5.86 2.69
CA ILE A 84 6.27 -7.06 2.21
C ILE A 84 5.15 -6.66 1.25
N VAL A 85 4.67 -7.59 0.44
CA VAL A 85 3.67 -7.34 -0.62
C VAL A 85 2.41 -6.65 -0.08
N VAL A 86 1.89 -7.08 1.08
CA VAL A 86 0.66 -6.53 1.68
C VAL A 86 0.82 -5.10 2.21
N GLU A 87 1.99 -4.73 2.73
CA GLU A 87 2.29 -3.36 3.15
C GLU A 87 2.42 -2.41 1.94
N TYR A 88 2.99 -2.91 0.85
CA TYR A 88 3.09 -2.18 -0.41
C TYR A 88 1.71 -1.95 -1.04
N GLU A 89 0.83 -2.96 -1.03
CA GLU A 89 -0.57 -2.80 -1.47
C GLU A 89 -1.29 -1.74 -0.64
N ALA A 90 -1.20 -1.81 0.70
CA ALA A 90 -1.86 -0.85 1.57
C ALA A 90 -1.43 0.61 1.29
N ARG A 91 -0.13 0.84 1.02
CA ARG A 91 0.38 2.16 0.64
C ARG A 91 -0.09 2.58 -0.76
N LEU A 92 -0.17 1.65 -1.71
CA LEU A 92 -0.73 1.90 -3.04
C LEU A 92 -2.20 2.30 -2.95
N ALA A 93 -3.00 1.57 -2.17
CA ALA A 93 -4.41 1.87 -1.92
C ALA A 93 -4.59 3.24 -1.26
N GLU A 94 -3.76 3.61 -0.28
CA GLU A 94 -3.82 4.91 0.39
C GLU A 94 -3.57 6.10 -0.57
N LEU A 95 -2.55 5.96 -1.44
CA LEU A 95 -2.12 7.00 -2.38
C LEU A 95 -2.95 7.02 -3.68
N SER A 96 -3.64 5.93 -4.03
CA SER A 96 -4.44 5.77 -5.26
C SER A 96 -5.41 6.93 -5.54
N LYS A 97 -5.98 7.52 -4.48
CA LYS A 97 -6.89 8.67 -4.51
C LYS A 97 -6.30 9.96 -5.12
N TYR A 98 -4.98 10.08 -5.19
CA TYR A 98 -4.28 11.23 -5.78
C TYR A 98 -4.01 11.06 -7.28
N ALA A 99 -4.06 9.83 -7.80
CA ALA A 99 -3.81 9.55 -9.23
C ALA A 99 -4.96 8.75 -9.88
N PRO A 100 -6.24 9.18 -9.75
CA PRO A 100 -7.40 8.39 -10.16
C PRO A 100 -7.39 8.00 -11.64
N HIS A 101 -6.73 8.80 -12.49
CA HIS A 101 -6.57 8.53 -13.92
C HIS A 101 -5.63 7.35 -14.21
N ILE A 102 -4.66 7.05 -13.32
CA ILE A 102 -3.77 5.89 -13.43
C ILE A 102 -4.47 4.60 -12.96
N VAL A 103 -5.38 4.70 -11.98
CA VAL A 103 -6.08 3.57 -11.35
C VAL A 103 -7.56 3.50 -11.71
N ALA A 104 -7.92 4.03 -12.88
CA ALA A 104 -9.32 4.23 -13.31
C ALA A 104 -10.14 2.92 -13.41
N ASP A 105 -9.47 1.78 -13.57
CA ASP A 105 -10.08 0.45 -13.59
C ASP A 105 -9.17 -0.59 -12.90
N GLU A 106 -9.76 -1.75 -12.58
CA GLU A 106 -9.08 -2.84 -11.86
C GLU A 106 -7.86 -3.41 -12.61
N ARG A 107 -7.88 -3.43 -13.94
CA ARG A 107 -6.75 -3.94 -14.74
C ARG A 107 -5.60 -2.95 -14.76
N ARG A 108 -5.88 -1.65 -14.82
CA ARG A 108 -4.88 -0.59 -14.64
C ARG A 108 -4.28 -0.60 -13.24
N LYS A 109 -5.10 -0.79 -12.18
CA LYS A 109 -4.61 -1.00 -10.80
C LYS A 109 -3.66 -2.20 -10.70
N ALA A 110 -4.10 -3.37 -11.18
CA ALA A 110 -3.29 -4.58 -11.21
C ALA A 110 -1.95 -4.35 -11.93
N LYS A 111 -1.97 -3.70 -13.10
CA LYS A 111 -0.77 -3.36 -13.85
C LYS A 111 0.16 -2.42 -13.07
N LYS A 112 -0.35 -1.34 -12.46
CA LYS A 112 0.45 -0.41 -11.65
C LYS A 112 1.08 -1.10 -10.44
N PHE A 113 0.31 -1.95 -9.74
CA PHE A 113 0.80 -2.78 -8.64
C PHE A 113 1.95 -3.71 -9.10
N VAL A 114 1.73 -4.53 -10.12
CA VAL A 114 2.76 -5.47 -10.61
C VAL A 114 4.03 -4.74 -11.09
N MET A 115 3.89 -3.56 -11.70
CA MET A 115 5.05 -2.78 -12.16
C MET A 115 5.92 -2.22 -11.02
N GLY A 116 5.32 -1.91 -9.86
CA GLY A 116 6.05 -1.43 -8.67
C GLY A 116 6.56 -2.53 -7.74
N LEU A 117 6.20 -3.80 -7.95
CA LEU A 117 6.77 -4.93 -7.21
C LEU A 117 8.30 -5.02 -7.37
N LYS A 118 8.97 -5.63 -6.37
CA LYS A 118 10.40 -5.94 -6.44
C LYS A 118 10.72 -6.73 -7.73
N PRO A 119 11.86 -6.48 -8.41
CA PRO A 119 12.18 -7.11 -9.70
C PRO A 119 12.06 -8.64 -9.72
N SER A 120 12.37 -9.31 -8.61
CA SER A 120 12.26 -10.76 -8.45
C SER A 120 10.82 -11.29 -8.54
N LEU A 121 9.85 -10.54 -8.00
CA LEU A 121 8.42 -10.88 -8.08
C LEU A 121 7.84 -10.39 -9.42
N ARG A 122 8.17 -9.16 -9.82
CA ARG A 122 7.67 -8.54 -11.06
C ARG A 122 7.96 -9.40 -12.29
N THR A 123 9.17 -9.93 -12.44
CA THR A 123 9.54 -10.78 -13.59
C THR A 123 8.70 -12.06 -13.69
N ARG A 124 8.23 -12.60 -12.55
CA ARG A 124 7.36 -13.78 -12.53
C ARG A 124 5.90 -13.41 -12.80
N LEU A 125 5.43 -12.30 -12.24
CA LEU A 125 4.03 -11.88 -12.35
C LEU A 125 3.68 -11.19 -13.68
N VAL A 126 4.62 -10.49 -14.33
CA VAL A 126 4.37 -9.75 -15.59
C VAL A 126 4.03 -10.67 -16.78
N ALA A 127 4.34 -11.96 -16.69
CA ALA A 127 3.99 -12.95 -17.70
C ALA A 127 2.48 -13.29 -17.72
N PHE A 128 1.73 -12.87 -16.70
CA PHE A 128 0.31 -13.16 -16.53
C PHE A 128 -0.54 -11.88 -16.64
N ASP A 129 -1.69 -11.98 -17.31
CA ASP A 129 -2.68 -10.90 -17.42
C ASP A 129 -3.63 -10.92 -16.22
N HIS A 130 -3.23 -10.26 -15.13
CA HIS A 130 -4.08 -10.07 -13.94
C HIS A 130 -5.19 -9.07 -14.27
N ARG A 131 -6.44 -9.50 -14.12
CA ARG A 131 -7.64 -8.69 -14.43
C ARG A 131 -8.04 -7.79 -13.28
N THR A 132 -7.70 -8.19 -12.05
CA THR A 132 -8.00 -7.45 -10.81
C THR A 132 -6.76 -7.25 -9.96
N LEU A 133 -6.81 -6.25 -9.07
CA LEU A 133 -5.74 -6.05 -8.08
C LEU A 133 -5.61 -7.26 -7.15
N ASP A 134 -6.73 -7.89 -6.78
CA ASP A 134 -6.78 -9.05 -5.87
C ASP A 134 -6.11 -10.31 -6.46
N GLU A 135 -6.31 -10.58 -7.76
CA GLU A 135 -5.60 -11.66 -8.48
C GLU A 135 -4.08 -11.45 -8.43
N ALA A 136 -3.63 -10.23 -8.72
CA ALA A 136 -2.21 -9.85 -8.70
C ALA A 136 -1.61 -9.91 -7.29
N LEU A 137 -2.33 -9.41 -6.29
CA LEU A 137 -1.96 -9.43 -4.88
C LEU A 137 -1.79 -10.88 -4.39
N SER A 138 -2.79 -11.72 -4.62
CA SER A 138 -2.79 -13.13 -4.26
C SER A 138 -1.63 -13.89 -4.91
N ALA A 139 -1.32 -13.62 -6.17
CA ALA A 139 -0.17 -14.19 -6.87
C ALA A 139 1.17 -13.70 -6.27
N ALA A 140 1.26 -12.42 -5.92
CA ALA A 140 2.47 -11.82 -5.36
C ALA A 140 2.77 -12.36 -3.95
N CYS A 141 1.76 -12.47 -3.08
CA CYS A 141 1.91 -13.02 -1.73
C CYS A 141 2.36 -14.50 -1.73
N ARG A 142 1.76 -15.35 -2.57
CA ARG A 142 2.22 -16.74 -2.73
C ARG A 142 3.69 -16.78 -3.14
N GLN A 143 4.05 -15.96 -4.13
CA GLN A 143 5.39 -15.98 -4.69
C GLN A 143 6.45 -15.41 -3.72
N GLU A 144 6.09 -14.45 -2.88
CA GLU A 144 6.95 -13.92 -1.81
C GLU A 144 7.22 -14.98 -0.75
N GLY A 145 6.18 -15.71 -0.29
CA GLY A 145 6.33 -16.80 0.67
C GLY A 145 7.20 -17.96 0.18
N GLU A 146 7.00 -18.42 -1.06
CA GLU A 146 7.86 -19.45 -1.69
C GLU A 146 9.33 -19.01 -1.75
N MET A 147 9.59 -17.72 -2.04
CA MET A 147 10.94 -17.17 -2.10
C MET A 147 11.58 -17.09 -0.71
N GLU A 148 10.82 -16.73 0.32
CA GLU A 148 11.30 -16.67 1.69
C GLU A 148 11.68 -18.06 2.20
N GLN A 149 10.82 -19.06 2.02
CA GLN A 149 11.10 -20.46 2.37
C GLN A 149 12.37 -20.99 1.70
N TYR A 150 12.53 -20.79 0.39
CA TYR A 150 13.74 -21.19 -0.34
C TYR A 150 15.02 -20.52 0.22
N LEU A 151 14.94 -19.25 0.63
CA LEU A 151 16.07 -18.53 1.23
C LEU A 151 16.39 -19.05 2.63
N GLU A 152 15.38 -19.47 3.42
CA GLU A 152 15.58 -20.11 4.73
C GLU A 152 16.22 -21.49 4.60
N GLU A 153 15.70 -22.35 3.70
CA GLU A 153 16.27 -23.67 3.42
C GLU A 153 17.75 -23.56 3.01
N LYS A 154 18.07 -22.63 2.11
CA LYS A 154 19.45 -22.39 1.66
C LYS A 154 20.36 -21.91 2.81
N LYS A 155 19.87 -21.02 3.69
CA LYS A 155 20.60 -20.58 4.90
C LYS A 155 20.81 -21.75 5.87
N ALA A 156 19.81 -22.63 6.05
CA ALA A 156 19.90 -23.80 6.91
C ALA A 156 20.90 -24.84 6.37
N SER A 157 20.91 -25.08 5.05
CA SER A 157 21.89 -25.95 4.39
C SER A 157 23.32 -25.43 4.52
N GLN A 158 23.55 -24.13 4.39
CA GLN A 158 24.89 -23.52 4.53
C GLN A 158 25.42 -23.52 5.98
N LYS A 159 24.54 -23.61 6.99
CA LYS A 159 24.93 -23.66 8.41
C LYS A 159 25.34 -25.05 8.91
N ARG A 160 25.14 -26.12 8.12
CA ARG A 160 25.57 -27.48 8.51
C ARG A 160 27.08 -27.63 8.28
N PRO A 161 27.89 -27.92 9.31
CA PRO A 161 29.31 -28.18 9.10
C PRO A 161 29.51 -29.46 8.28
N ALA A 162 30.51 -29.46 7.40
CA ALA A 162 30.87 -30.62 6.62
C ALA A 162 31.45 -31.71 7.54
N VAL A 163 30.63 -32.73 7.86
CA VAL A 163 31.08 -33.89 8.62
C VAL A 163 32.09 -34.67 7.77
N ALA A 164 33.37 -34.62 8.17
CA ALA A 164 34.45 -35.27 7.45
C ALA A 164 34.25 -36.80 7.48
N PHE A 165 34.00 -37.38 6.30
CA PHE A 165 33.80 -38.81 6.14
C PHE A 165 35.15 -39.55 6.22
N GLN A 166 35.50 -40.06 7.41
CA GLN A 166 36.67 -40.91 7.59
C GLN A 166 36.48 -42.25 6.87
N ARG A 167 37.06 -42.38 5.67
CA ARG A 167 37.37 -43.69 5.08
C ARG A 167 38.50 -44.34 5.88
N GLN A 168 38.23 -45.46 6.53
CA GLN A 168 39.28 -46.41 6.90
C GLN A 168 39.36 -47.52 5.85
N ASP A 169 40.49 -47.56 5.15
CA ASP A 169 40.77 -48.55 4.11
C ASP A 169 40.91 -49.96 4.66
N LYS A 170 40.29 -50.92 3.97
CA LYS A 170 40.55 -52.34 4.19
C LYS A 170 41.89 -52.72 3.58
N LYS A 171 42.86 -53.15 4.39
CA LYS A 171 44.01 -53.94 3.90
C LYS A 171 43.95 -55.37 4.42
N LYS A 172 43.87 -56.32 3.49
CA LYS A 172 44.13 -57.74 3.73
C LYS A 172 45.63 -57.95 3.92
N ALA A 173 46.01 -58.78 4.87
CA ALA A 173 47.26 -59.54 4.85
C ALA A 173 46.92 -60.99 5.20
N VAL A 174 47.41 -61.95 4.43
CA VAL A 174 46.93 -63.33 4.40
C VAL A 174 48.14 -64.26 4.19
N TYR A 175 48.35 -65.19 5.14
CA TYR A 175 49.45 -66.18 5.23
C TYR A 175 50.87 -65.56 5.34
N GLN A 176 51.91 -66.21 5.89
CA GLN A 176 52.23 -67.62 6.20
C GLN A 176 53.16 -67.62 7.46
N THR A 177 53.52 -68.68 8.21
CA THR A 177 53.48 -70.16 8.09
C THR A 177 53.38 -70.78 9.52
N GLN A 178 53.35 -72.12 9.66
CA GLN A 178 53.64 -72.86 10.91
C GLN A 178 55.14 -73.15 11.08
N GLN A 179 55.63 -73.19 12.32
CA GLN A 179 56.40 -74.31 12.87
C GLN A 179 56.30 -74.31 14.41
#